data_AF-A0AA37UAR6-F1
#
_entry.id   AF-A0AA37UAR6-F1
#
_cell.length_a   1.000
_cell.length_b   1.000
_cell.length_c   1.000
_cell.angle_alpha   90.00
_cell.angle_beta   90.00
_cell.angle_gamma   90.00
#
_symmetry.space_group_name_H-M   'P 1'
#
loop_
_entity.id
_entity.type
_entity.pdbx_description
1 polymer ?
#
loop_
_entity_poly.entity_id
_entity_poly.type
_entity_poly.pdbx_seq_one_letter_code
_entity_poly.pdbx_strand_id
1 'polypeptide(L)' 'MSGPISIALSEFRATTETVRSLGEVLSRHRGDSEVRLKLIKGDVARIFELPHQVRVSADLYGELKSLLGPACLL' A
#
# COMPACT_ATOMS: atom_id res chain seq x y z
N MET A 1 -18.65 7.81 0.52
CA MET A 1 -18.09 6.54 0.03
C MET A 1 -16.62 6.80 -0.21
N SER A 2 -15.75 6.36 0.69
CA SER A 2 -14.30 6.54 0.54
C SER A 2 -13.81 5.55 -0.51
N GLY A 3 -13.24 6.05 -1.60
CA GLY A 3 -12.76 5.20 -2.70
C GLY A 3 -11.57 4.31 -2.29
N PRO A 4 -11.26 3.29 -3.09
CA PRO A 4 -10.14 2.40 -2.81
C PRO A 4 -8.81 3.16 -2.83
N ILE A 5 -7.94 2.89 -1.86
CA ILE A 5 -6.58 3.43 -1.83
C ILE A 5 -5.67 2.55 -2.71
N SER A 6 -4.95 3.18 -3.63
CA SER A 6 -3.98 2.50 -4.49
C SER A 6 -2.56 2.76 -4.01
N ILE A 7 -1.80 1.69 -3.80
CA ILE A 7 -0.41 1.71 -3.35
C ILE A 7 0.44 1.08 -4.45
N ALA A 8 1.48 1.75 -4.92
CA ALA A 8 2.31 1.30 -6.03
C ALA A 8 3.72 0.92 -5.56
N LEU A 9 4.02 -0.38 -5.50
CA LEU A 9 5.31 -0.89 -5.04
C LEU A 9 6.10 -1.48 -6.21
N SER A 10 7.37 -1.12 -6.35
CA SER A 10 8.25 -1.82 -7.30
C SER A 10 8.47 -3.26 -6.82
N GLU A 11 8.40 -4.24 -7.74
CA GLU A 11 8.66 -5.65 -7.44
C GLU A 11 10.03 -5.85 -6.79
N PHE A 12 11.04 -5.06 -7.16
CA PHE A 12 12.37 -5.11 -6.56
C PHE A 12 12.37 -4.72 -5.06
N ARG A 13 11.41 -3.90 -4.63
CA ARG A 13 11.20 -3.48 -3.23
C ARG A 13 10.15 -4.32 -2.51
N ALA A 14 9.45 -5.21 -3.20
CA ALA A 14 8.45 -6.09 -2.60
C ALA A 14 9.09 -7.28 -1.88
N THR A 15 10.05 -6.99 -1.01
CA THR A 15 10.68 -8.00 -0.16
C THR A 15 9.70 -8.45 0.93
N THR A 16 9.93 -9.63 1.50
CA THR A 16 9.12 -10.18 2.59
C THR A 16 9.02 -9.21 3.77
N GLU A 17 10.12 -8.52 4.11
CA GLU A 17 10.15 -7.53 5.19
C GLU A 17 9.25 -6.33 4.86
N THR A 18 9.36 -5.76 3.67
CA THR A 18 8.54 -4.61 3.25
C THR A 18 7.06 -4.96 3.20
N VAL A 19 6.70 -6.13 2.66
CA VAL A 19 5.31 -6.58 2.60
C VAL A 19 4.75 -6.85 4.01
N ARG A 20 5.56 -7.41 4.91
CA ARG A 20 5.17 -7.62 6.31
C ARG A 20 4.92 -6.29 7.01
N SER A 21 5.85 -5.35 6.92
CA SER A 21 5.70 -4.01 7.50
C SER A 21 4.51 -3.27 6.92
N LEU A 22 4.25 -3.41 5.61
CA LEU A 22 3.07 -2.85 4.97
C LEU A 22 1.80 -3.43 5.60
N GLY A 23 1.72 -4.75 5.77
CA GLY A 23 0.59 -5.41 6.44
C GLY A 23 0.37 -4.90 7.87
N GLU A 24 1.43 -4.66 8.64
CA GLU A 24 1.31 -4.09 9.99
C GLU A 24 0.75 -2.67 9.97
N VAL A 25 1.24 -1.80 9.08
CA VAL A 25 0.73 -0.43 8.91
C VAL A 25 -0.75 -0.48 8.53
N LEU A 26 -1.12 -1.28 7.53
CA LEU A 26 -2.52 -1.43 7.12
C LEU A 26 -3.39 -1.94 8.27
N SER A 27 -2.90 -2.88 9.09
CA SER A 27 -3.65 -3.40 10.22
C SER A 27 -3.77 -2.41 11.39
N ARG A 28 -2.84 -1.48 11.56
CA ARG A 28 -2.97 -0.39 12.56
C ARG A 28 -4.02 0.63 12.15
N HIS A 29 -4.15 0.85 10.85
CA HIS A 29 -5.04 1.84 10.26
C HIS A 29 -6.36 1.26 9.77
N ARG A 30 -6.94 0.25 10.44
CA ARG A 30 -8.19 -0.38 9.97
C ARG A 30 -9.35 0.62 9.80
N GLY A 31 -10.12 0.45 8.73
CA GLY A 31 -11.27 1.28 8.39
C GLY A 31 -12.08 0.69 7.25
N ASP A 32 -12.75 1.54 6.48
CA ASP A 32 -13.75 1.11 5.49
C ASP A 32 -13.27 1.22 4.02
N SER A 33 -12.05 1.68 3.77
CA SER A 33 -11.54 1.86 2.40
C SER A 33 -10.73 0.63 1.96
N GLU A 34 -11.06 0.10 0.79
CA GLU A 34 -10.35 -1.04 0.20
C GLU A 34 -8.93 -0.67 -0.21
N VAL A 35 -8.01 -1.63 -0.13
CA VAL A 35 -6.59 -1.42 -0.47
C VAL A 35 -6.21 -2.20 -1.73
N ARG A 36 -5.67 -1.49 -2.71
CA ARG A 36 -5.12 -2.06 -3.95
C ARG A 36 -3.62 -1.88 -3.99
N LEU A 37 -2.90 -2.99 -4.07
CA LEU A 37 -1.45 -3.01 -4.24
C LEU A 37 -1.10 -3.24 -5.70
N LYS A 38 -0.51 -2.23 -6.33
CA LYS A 38 0.04 -2.27 -7.68
C LYS A 38 1.53 -2.62 -7.60
N LEU A 39 1.89 -3.86 -7.93
CA LEU A 39 3.27 -4.31 -8.07
C LEU A 39 3.80 -4.02 -9.48
N ILE A 40 4.84 -3.19 -9.57
CA ILE A 40 5.43 -2.74 -10.83
C ILE A 40 6.72 -3.54 -11.10
N LYS A 41 6.76 -4.25 -12.23
CA LYS A 41 7.92 -5.02 -12.71
C LYS A 41 8.29 -4.57 -14.13
N GLY A 42 9.31 -3.72 -14.24
CA GLY A 42 9.68 -3.13 -15.52
C GLY A 42 8.51 -2.31 -16.09
N ASP A 43 8.06 -2.66 -17.29
CA ASP A 43 6.93 -2.01 -17.97
C ASP A 43 5.56 -2.57 -17.55
N VAL A 44 5.54 -3.70 -16.83
CA VAL A 44 4.29 -4.39 -16.46
C VAL A 44 3.90 -4.03 -15.02
N ALA A 45 2.61 -3.76 -14.81
CA ALA A 45 2.04 -3.59 -13.47
C ALA A 45 0.98 -4.66 -13.19
N ARG A 46 1.07 -5.29 -12.02
CA ARG A 46 0.10 -6.26 -11.51
C ARG A 46 -0.65 -5.65 -10.34
N ILE A 47 -1.98 -5.65 -10.39
CA ILE A 47 -2.82 -5.10 -9.32
C ILE A 47 -3.36 -6.25 -8.48
N PHE A 48 -3.22 -6.13 -7.16
CA PHE A 48 -3.70 -7.07 -6.17
C PHE A 48 -4.65 -6.35 -5.22
N GLU A 49 -5.83 -6.91 -4.99
CA GLU A 49 -6.69 -6.46 -3.90
C GLU A 49 -6.24 -7.14 -2.61
N LEU A 50 -5.91 -6.33 -1.61
CA LEU A 50 -5.54 -6.84 -0.30
C LEU A 50 -6.81 -7.05 0.53
N PRO A 51 -6.85 -8.09 1.37
CA PRO A 51 -7.99 -8.33 2.26
C PRO A 51 -8.08 -7.33 3.43
N HIS A 52 -7.22 -6.30 3.43
CA HIS A 52 -7.17 -5.29 4.47
C HIS A 52 -7.97 -4.07 4.02
N GLN A 53 -8.82 -3.57 4.92
CA GLN A 53 -9.50 -2.29 4.74
C GLN A 53 -8.91 -1.28 5.72
N VAL A 54 -8.65 -0.08 5.23
CA VAL A 54 -7.98 0.97 6.00
C VAL A 54 -8.78 2.26 6.03
N ARG A 55 -8.54 3.06 7.06
CA ARG A 55 -9.03 4.43 7.15
C ARG A 55 -8.04 5.33 6.44
N VAL A 56 -8.49 5.95 5.35
CA VAL A 56 -7.72 6.97 4.64
C VAL A 56 -7.50 8.16 5.57
N SER A 57 -6.24 8.39 5.96
CA SER A 57 -5.84 9.47 6.86
C SER A 57 -4.44 9.97 6.50
N ALA A 58 -4.10 11.20 6.92
CA ALA A 58 -2.78 11.77 6.68
C ALA A 58 -1.66 10.95 7.33
N ASP A 59 -1.93 10.33 8.49
CA ASP A 59 -0.98 9.50 9.22
C ASP A 59 -0.62 8.22 8.44
N LEU A 60 -1.63 7.52 7.91
CA LEU A 60 -1.44 6.37 7.02
C LEU A 60 -0.55 6.73 5.82
N TYR A 61 -0.83 7.85 5.15
CA TYR A 61 -0.01 8.29 4.02
C TYR A 61 1.43 8.61 4.44
N GLY A 62 1.63 9.16 5.64
CA GLY A 62 2.95 9.42 6.20
C GLY A 62 3.75 8.13 6.42
N GLU A 63 3.15 7.14 7.06
CA GLU A 63 3.78 5.83 7.31
C GLU A 63 4.09 5.09 6.00
N LEU A 64 3.15 5.09 5.03
CA LEU A 64 3.36 4.46 3.73
C LEU A 64 4.53 5.09 2.96
N LYS A 65 4.64 6.43 2.99
CA LYS A 65 5.79 7.14 2.38
C LYS A 65 7.10 6.83 3.07
N SER A 66 7.09 6.75 4.40
CA SER A 66 8.28 6.41 5.19
C SER A 66 8.76 4.99 4.87
N LEU A 67 7.82 4.05 4.78
CA LEU A 67 8.12 2.64 4.54
C LEU A 67 8.52 2.35 3.09
N LEU A 68 7.76 2.85 2.12
CA LEU A 68 7.89 2.46 0.71
C LEU A 68 8.68 3.49 -0.12
N GLY A 69 8.84 4.70 0.42
CA GLY A 69 9.47 5.83 -0.23
C GLY A 69 8.47 6.78 -0.91
N PRO A 70 8.94 7.97 -1.34
CA PRO A 70 8.08 9.03 -1.87
C PRO A 70 7.39 8.68 -3.20
N ALA A 71 7.89 7.68 -3.94
CA ALA A 71 7.36 7.29 -5.25
C ALA A 71 6.24 6.23 -5.18
N CYS A 72 5.79 5.84 -3.99
CA CYS A 72 4.92 4.69 -3.81
C CYS A 72 3.41 4.99 -3.84
N LEU A 73 3.00 6.25 -3.73
CA LEU A 73 1.59 6.63 -3.74
C LEU A 73 1.26 7.28 -5.09
N LEU A 74 0.24 6.75 -5.76
CA LEU A 74 -0.31 7.25 -7.02
C LEU A 74 -1.63 7.98 -6.79
#